data_AF-A0A435ARJ5-F1
#
_entry.id   AF-A0A435ARJ5-F1
#
_cell.length_a   1.000
_cell.length_b   1.000
_cell.length_c   1.000
_cell.angle_alpha   90.00
_cell.angle_beta   90.00
_cell.angle_gamma   90.00
#
_symmetry.space_group_name_H-M   'P 1'
#
loop_
_entity.id
_entity.type
_entity.pdbx_description
1 polymer ?
#
loop_
_entity_poly.entity_id
_entity_poly.type
_entity_poly.pdbx_seq_one_letter_code
_entity_poly.pdbx_strand_id
1 'polypeptide(L)' 'MNIVVENTVCLNTGDAAILLAIRHILKAVVGDEPRFFVFDSQPEVAAKLYPKKDYPDLEFHKLLSETMFRYSYGNGMKHR' A
#
# COMPACT_ATOMS: atom_id res chain seq x y z
N MET A 1 -2.00 -0.50 -16.77
CA MET A 1 -0.78 -1.14 -16.21
C MET A 1 -0.85 -1.12 -14.68
N ASN A 2 -0.41 -2.17 -13.98
CA ASN A 2 -0.43 -2.21 -12.50
C ASN A 2 0.97 -1.93 -11.94
N ILE A 3 1.05 -1.04 -10.94
CA ILE A 3 2.28 -0.68 -10.25
C ILE A 3 2.14 -1.10 -8.80
N VAL A 4 3.05 -1.96 -8.34
CA VAL A 4 3.06 -2.46 -6.97
C VAL A 4 4.07 -1.66 -6.15
N VAL A 5 3.61 -1.14 -5.03
CA VAL A 5 4.44 -0.40 -4.07
C VAL A 5 4.25 -1.05 -2.71
N GLU A 6 5.31 -1.60 -2.12
CA GLU A 6 5.26 -2.09 -0.73
C GLU A 6 6.02 -1.12 0.17
N ASN A 7 5.29 -0.45 1.05
CA ASN A 7 5.91 0.24 2.16
C ASN A 7 6.08 -0.75 3.31
N THR A 8 7.33 -1.02 3.70
CA THR A 8 7.63 -1.98 4.79
C THR A 8 7.22 -1.47 6.17
N VAL A 9 6.88 -0.18 6.28
CA VAL A 9 6.36 0.49 7.48
C VAL A 9 5.04 1.21 7.14
N CYS A 10 4.40 1.84 8.14
CA CYS A 10 3.21 2.65 7.90
C CYS A 10 3.51 3.82 6.96
N LEU A 11 2.61 4.09 6.02
CA LEU A 11 2.65 5.26 5.14
C LEU A 11 2.62 6.55 5.95
N ASN A 12 3.80 7.10 6.21
CA ASN A 12 3.95 8.39 6.85
C ASN A 12 3.85 9.52 5.80
N THR A 13 3.85 10.77 6.27
CA THR A 13 3.71 11.95 5.40
C THR A 13 4.83 12.06 4.36
N GLY A 14 6.06 11.65 4.69
CA GLY A 14 7.19 11.67 3.76
C GLY A 14 7.02 10.66 2.64
N ASP A 15 6.77 9.39 3.00
CA ASP A 15 6.57 8.30 2.04
C ASP A 15 5.38 8.59 1.13
N ALA A 16 4.30 9.15 1.68
CA ALA A 16 3.13 9.54 0.91
C ALA A 16 3.46 10.63 -0.13
N ALA A 17 4.28 11.62 0.21
CA ALA A 17 4.69 12.65 -0.74
C ALA A 17 5.46 12.05 -1.92
N ILE A 18 6.34 11.09 -1.65
CA ILE A 18 7.09 10.35 -2.67
C ILE A 18 6.13 9.54 -3.56
N LEU A 19 5.21 8.77 -2.96
CA LEU A 19 4.19 8.01 -3.68
C LEU A 19 3.36 8.89 -4.62
N LEU A 20 2.88 10.04 -4.11
CA LEU A 20 2.06 10.97 -4.90
C LEU A 20 2.86 11.65 -6.02
N ALA A 21 4.12 11.99 -5.79
CA ALA A 21 5.00 12.52 -6.83
C ALA A 21 5.24 11.49 -7.95
N ILE A 22 5.56 10.24 -7.59
CA ILE A 22 5.72 9.13 -8.55
C ILE A 22 4.44 8.93 -9.35
N ARG A 23 3.29 8.88 -8.66
CA ARG A 23 1.97 8.80 -9.30
C ARG A 23 1.77 9.93 -10.31
N HIS A 24 2.04 11.18 -9.92
CA HIS A 24 1.84 12.33 -10.79
C HIS A 24 2.71 12.26 -12.06
N ILE A 25 4.00 11.94 -11.91
CA ILE A 25 4.93 11.82 -13.03
C ILE A 25 4.47 10.73 -13.99
N LEU A 26 4.14 9.55 -13.47
CA LEU A 26 3.73 8.42 -14.32
C LEU A 26 2.44 8.74 -15.07
N LYS A 27 1.45 9.31 -14.38
CA LYS A 27 0.20 9.71 -15.04
C LYS A 27 0.41 10.80 -16.10
N ALA A 28 1.35 11.71 -15.90
CA ALA A 28 1.70 12.72 -16.91
C ALA A 28 2.38 12.12 -18.15
N VAL A 29 3.18 11.07 -17.99
CA VAL A 29 3.93 10.44 -19.08
C VAL A 29 3.10 9.42 -19.86
N VAL A 30 2.31 8.60 -19.16
CA VAL A 30 1.56 7.48 -19.77
C VAL A 30 0.04 7.65 -19.76
N GLY A 31 -0.47 8.78 -19.26
CA GLY A 31 -1.89 9.04 -19.11
C GLY A 31 -2.52 8.41 -17.86
N ASP A 32 -3.85 8.40 -17.77
CA ASP A 32 -4.61 7.93 -16.60
C ASP A 32 -4.69 6.40 -16.45
N GLU A 33 -3.92 5.63 -17.22
CA GLU A 33 -3.94 4.15 -17.19
C GLU A 33 -3.34 3.46 -15.95
N PRO A 34 -2.30 3.99 -15.28
CA PRO A 34 -1.68 3.29 -14.16
C PRO A 34 -2.63 3.14 -12.98
N ARG A 35 -2.62 1.94 -12.37
CA ARG A 35 -3.24 1.67 -11.07
C ARG A 35 -2.16 1.29 -10.07
N PHE A 36 -2.22 1.86 -8.89
CA PHE A 36 -1.23 1.68 -7.84
C PHE A 36 -1.81 0.80 -6.74
N PHE A 37 -1.15 -0.33 -6.51
CA PHE A 37 -1.44 -1.27 -5.45
C PHE A 37 -0.41 -1.02 -4.35
N VAL A 38 -0.84 -0.34 -3.28
CA VAL A 38 0.00 0.08 -2.18
C VAL A 38 -0.19 -0.87 -1.01
N PHE A 39 0.86 -1.60 -0.69
CA PHE A 39 0.91 -2.53 0.43
C PHE A 39 1.47 -1.80 1.65
N ASP A 40 0.67 -1.74 2.70
CA ASP A 40 0.96 -0.99 3.92
C ASP A 40 0.64 -1.83 5.17
N SER A 41 1.29 -1.52 6.28
CA SER A 41 1.00 -2.13 7.59
C SER A 41 -0.35 -1.69 8.20
N GLN A 42 -0.85 -0.50 7.84
CA GLN A 42 -2.13 0.06 8.28
C GLN A 42 -2.95 0.59 7.09
N PRO A 43 -3.39 -0.28 6.16
CA PRO A 43 -4.04 0.14 4.93
C PRO A 43 -5.36 0.89 5.16
N GLU A 44 -6.06 0.63 6.27
CA GLU A 44 -7.30 1.31 6.63
C GLU A 44 -7.06 2.78 7.02
N VAL A 45 -5.90 3.09 7.60
CA VAL A 45 -5.50 4.46 7.92
C VAL A 45 -5.13 5.19 6.64
N ALA A 46 -4.31 4.57 5.78
CA ALA A 46 -3.97 5.12 4.48
C ALA A 46 -5.21 5.40 3.62
N ALA A 47 -6.15 4.46 3.54
CA ALA A 47 -7.39 4.61 2.77
C ALA A 47 -8.31 5.75 3.28
N LYS A 48 -8.22 6.10 4.57
CA LYS A 48 -8.93 7.27 5.12
C LYS A 48 -8.28 8.59 4.70
N LEU A 49 -6.96 8.65 4.65
CA LEU A 49 -6.19 9.84 4.26
C LEU A 49 -6.22 10.07 2.74
N TYR A 50 -6.28 8.99 1.96
CA TYR A 50 -6.27 9.01 0.50
C TYR A 50 -7.53 8.33 -0.05
N PRO A 51 -8.72 8.96 0.09
CA PRO A 51 -9.98 8.33 -0.25
C PRO A 51 -10.14 8.18 -1.76
N LYS A 52 -10.84 7.12 -2.19
CA LYS A 52 -11.08 6.79 -3.62
C LYS A 52 -11.73 7.91 -4.43
N LYS A 53 -12.48 8.82 -3.80
CA LYS A 53 -13.07 9.99 -4.47
C LYS A 53 -12.00 10.93 -5.05
N ASP A 54 -10.87 11.06 -4.37
CA ASP A 54 -9.78 11.97 -4.72
C ASP A 54 -8.64 11.20 -5.43
N TYR A 55 -8.47 9.92 -5.05
CA TYR A 55 -7.42 9.03 -5.56
C TYR A 55 -8.02 7.69 -6.04
N PRO A 56 -8.77 7.68 -7.15
CA PRO A 56 -9.48 6.47 -7.62
C PRO A 56 -8.56 5.34 -8.11
N ASP A 57 -7.30 5.68 -8.42
CA ASP A 57 -6.27 4.77 -8.91
C ASP A 57 -5.35 4.22 -7.82
N LEU A 58 -5.53 4.63 -6.56
CA LEU A 58 -4.84 4.06 -5.41
C LEU A 58 -5.71 2.98 -4.76
N GLU A 59 -5.12 1.80 -4.58
CA GLU A 59 -5.70 0.70 -3.83
C GLU A 59 -4.74 0.29 -2.70
N PHE A 60 -5.24 0.25 -1.48
CA PHE A 60 -4.45 -0.05 -0.29
C PHE A 60 -4.71 -1.48 0.18
N HIS A 61 -3.64 -2.20 0.46
CA HIS A 61 -3.65 -3.60 0.84
C HIS A 61 -2.76 -3.82 2.07
N LYS A 62 -3.05 -4.88 2.82
CA LYS A 62 -2.17 -5.39 3.87
C LYS A 62 -0.86 -5.90 3.25
N LEU A 63 0.27 -5.65 3.90
CA LEU A 63 1.61 -6.09 3.51
C LEU A 63 1.65 -7.47 2.84
N LEU A 64 2.31 -7.56 1.67
CA LEU A 64 2.57 -8.86 1.03
C LEU A 64 3.51 -9.69 1.88
N SER A 65 4.48 -9.07 2.54
CA SER A 65 5.38 -9.74 3.46
C SER A 65 4.66 -10.51 4.57
N GLU A 66 3.53 -10.03 5.10
CA GLU A 66 2.74 -10.79 6.09
C GLU A 66 2.09 -12.06 5.52
N THR A 67 1.79 -12.08 4.22
CA THR A 67 1.13 -13.20 3.55
C THR A 67 2.12 -14.17 2.91
N MET A 68 3.22 -13.66 2.36
CA MET A 68 4.30 -14.41 1.73
C MET A 68 5.26 -15.03 2.75
N PHE A 69 5.62 -14.27 3.79
CA PHE A 69 6.41 -14.77 4.91
C PHE A 69 5.47 -15.11 6.07
N ARG A 70 4.65 -16.16 5.89
CA ARG A 70 4.12 -16.89 7.06
C ARG A 70 5.30 -17.47 7.82
N TYR A 71 5.91 -16.69 8.70
CA TYR A 71 6.80 -17.22 9.71
C TYR A 71 5.96 -18.18 10.55
N SER A 72 6.34 -19.47 10.60
CA SER A 72 5.74 -20.48 11.49
C SER A 72 5.99 -20.20 12.99
N TYR A 73 6.27 -18.96 13.38
CA TYR A 73 6.40 -18.55 14.76
C TYR A 73 5.01 -18.24 15.31
N GLY A 74 4.32 -19.28 15.79
CA GLY A 74 3.04 -19.08 16.45
C GLY A 74 2.19 -20.29 16.81
N ASN A 75 2.68 -21.53 16.72
CA ASN A 75 2.09 -22.64 17.49
C ASN A 75 2.58 -22.55 18.94
N GLY A 76 2.27 -21.44 19.60
CA GLY A 76 2.47 -21.24 21.03
C GLY A 76 1.25 -21.73 21.77
N MET A 77 1.36 -22.92 22.37
CA MET A 77 0.38 -23.52 23.27
C MET A 77 -0.36 -22.48 24.13
N LYS A 78 -1.69 -22.45 24.02
CA LYS A 78 -2.55 -22.21 25.18
C LYS A 78 -3.57 -23.34 25.28
N HIS A 79 -3.13 -24.41 25.93
CA HIS A 79 -4.02 -25.17 26.79
C HIS A 79 -4.48 -24.22 27.91
N ARG A 80 -5.78 -23.92 27.94
CA ARG A 80 -6.62 -23.88 29.13
C ARG A 80 -8.06 -23.65 28.73
#